data_AF-A0A1H9SS71-F1
#
_entry.id   AF-A0A1H9SS71-F1
#
_cell.length_a   1.000
_cell.length_b   1.000
_cell.length_c   1.000
_cell.angle_alpha   90.00
_cell.angle_beta   90.00
_cell.angle_gamma   90.00
#
_symmetry.space_group_name_H-M   'P 1'
#
loop_
_entity.id
_entity.type
_entity.pdbx_description
1 polymer ?
#
loop_
_entity_poly.entity_id
_entity_poly.type
_entity_poly.pdbx_seq_one_letter_code
_entity_poly.pdbx_strand_id
1 'polypeptide(L)'
;MTEAYTDTLRREINAIRTATKRGLDRTERLTWIKCVGDAYALAHSEYHEPARLRALEGGYEPKTPPLDAHLLDQLTNLALYEELTDTASNKATSTEYPFLSDIQLARRREGAHEAKGLTQKGEAPYTAAMNIGMDGRDYSVPKRRKRSAYEDALRDANVHSRNKERKQKYDEFTRRQPVITYKMSDL
;
A
#
# COMPACT_ATOMS: atom_id res chain seq x y z
N MET A 1 13.48 -21.11 -31.26
CA MET A 1 13.91 -22.45 -30.77
C MET A 1 14.31 -22.46 -29.29
N THR A 2 14.47 -21.31 -28.63
CA THR A 2 14.66 -21.20 -27.17
C THR A 2 13.40 -21.52 -26.34
N GLU A 3 12.23 -21.62 -26.97
CA GLU A 3 10.93 -21.67 -26.27
C GLU A 3 10.48 -23.08 -25.84
N ALA A 4 11.06 -24.14 -26.41
CA ALA A 4 10.51 -25.49 -26.25
C ALA A 4 10.54 -26.00 -24.79
N TYR A 5 11.66 -25.85 -24.09
CA TYR A 5 11.81 -26.34 -22.70
C TYR A 5 11.23 -25.39 -21.65
N THR A 6 11.16 -24.09 -21.96
CA THR A 6 10.45 -23.12 -21.10
C THR A 6 8.94 -23.30 -21.19
N ASP A 7 8.42 -23.64 -22.38
CA ASP A 7 7.01 -23.87 -22.59
C ASP A 7 6.53 -25.19 -21.97
N THR A 8 7.36 -26.24 -21.97
CA THR A 8 7.07 -27.46 -21.21
C THR A 8 6.98 -27.15 -19.72
N LEU A 9 7.94 -26.41 -19.16
CA LEU A 9 7.90 -26.01 -17.76
C LEU A 9 6.64 -25.17 -17.44
N ARG A 10 6.27 -24.22 -18.31
CA ARG A 10 5.04 -23.43 -18.14
C ARG A 10 3.78 -24.31 -18.11
N ARG A 11 3.71 -25.32 -18.97
CA ARG A 11 2.58 -26.27 -18.99
C ARG A 11 2.53 -27.08 -17.69
N GLU A 12 3.67 -27.59 -17.24
CA GLU A 12 3.78 -28.33 -15.97
C GLU A 12 3.41 -27.48 -14.77
N ILE A 13 3.91 -26.24 -14.68
CA ILE A 13 3.53 -25.28 -13.62
C ILE A 13 2.02 -25.08 -13.60
N ASN A 14 1.39 -24.90 -14.76
CA ASN A 14 -0.06 -24.75 -14.84
C ASN A 14 -0.78 -26.05 -14.43
N ALA A 15 -0.29 -27.22 -14.82
CA ALA A 15 -0.84 -28.51 -14.40
C ALA A 15 -0.79 -28.66 -12.88
N ILE A 16 0.37 -28.46 -12.26
CA ILE A 16 0.57 -28.49 -10.80
C ILE A 16 -0.38 -27.49 -10.14
N ARG A 17 -0.45 -26.25 -10.64
CA ARG A 17 -1.35 -25.22 -10.10
C ARG A 17 -2.80 -25.66 -10.12
N THR A 18 -3.27 -26.26 -11.22
CA THR A 18 -4.65 -26.75 -11.31
C THR A 18 -4.92 -27.92 -10.36
N ALA A 19 -3.97 -28.84 -10.21
CA ALA A 19 -4.07 -29.95 -9.26
C ALA A 19 -4.08 -29.45 -7.81
N THR A 20 -3.21 -28.49 -7.48
CA THR A 20 -3.13 -27.86 -6.16
C THR A 20 -4.45 -27.20 -5.78
N LYS A 21 -5.07 -26.46 -6.70
CA LYS A 21 -6.40 -25.88 -6.49
C LYS A 21 -7.51 -26.92 -6.29
N ARG A 22 -7.32 -28.14 -6.78
CA ARG A 22 -8.24 -29.28 -6.57
C ARG A 22 -7.97 -30.04 -5.28
N GLY A 23 -6.94 -29.67 -4.51
CA GLY A 23 -6.60 -30.30 -3.23
C GLY A 23 -5.46 -31.33 -3.30
N LEU A 24 -4.52 -31.18 -4.24
CA LEU A 24 -3.28 -31.99 -4.25
C LEU A 24 -2.52 -31.84 -2.93
N ASP A 25 -2.12 -32.96 -2.32
CA ASP A 25 -1.37 -32.96 -1.07
C ASP A 25 -0.01 -32.26 -1.21
N ARG A 26 0.46 -31.66 -0.11
CA ARG A 26 1.74 -30.94 -0.08
C ARG A 26 2.92 -31.83 -0.45
N THR A 27 2.97 -33.06 0.05
CA THR A 27 4.10 -33.96 -0.19
C THR A 27 4.17 -34.37 -1.66
N GLU A 28 3.03 -34.74 -2.25
CA GLU A 28 2.91 -35.08 -3.67
C GLU A 28 3.21 -33.88 -4.58
N ARG A 29 2.79 -32.69 -4.16
CA ARG A 29 3.10 -31.46 -4.90
C ARG A 29 4.59 -31.15 -4.89
N LEU A 30 5.26 -31.30 -3.74
CA LEU A 30 6.70 -31.07 -3.62
C LEU A 30 7.52 -32.07 -4.43
N THR A 31 7.12 -33.35 -4.47
CA THR A 31 7.80 -34.35 -5.31
C THR A 31 7.61 -34.03 -6.79
N TRP A 32 6.40 -33.65 -7.23
CA TRP A 32 6.17 -33.22 -8.61
C TRP A 32 6.97 -31.97 -8.98
N ILE A 33 6.96 -30.94 -8.14
CA ILE A 33 7.77 -29.72 -8.32
C ILE A 33 9.25 -30.06 -8.44
N LYS A 34 9.76 -30.94 -7.58
CA LYS A 34 11.17 -31.39 -7.64
C LYS A 34 11.47 -32.06 -8.98
N CYS A 35 10.67 -33.05 -9.38
CA CYS A 35 10.87 -33.76 -10.65
C CYS A 35 10.85 -32.80 -11.86
N VAL A 36 9.91 -31.85 -11.87
CA VAL A 36 9.80 -30.86 -12.95
C VAL A 36 10.96 -29.86 -12.93
N GLY A 37 11.38 -29.41 -11.74
CA GLY A 37 12.53 -28.53 -11.58
C GLY A 37 13.84 -29.18 -12.03
N ASP A 38 14.07 -30.43 -11.62
CA ASP A 38 15.24 -31.21 -12.02
C ASP A 38 15.25 -31.44 -13.55
N ALA A 39 14.11 -31.81 -14.14
CA ALA A 39 13.97 -31.98 -15.58
C ALA A 39 14.22 -30.67 -16.36
N TYR A 40 13.74 -29.53 -15.84
CA TYR A 40 14.00 -28.23 -16.44
C TYR A 40 15.48 -27.84 -16.37
N ALA A 41 16.13 -28.07 -15.23
CA ALA A 41 17.55 -27.78 -15.07
C ALA A 41 18.43 -28.60 -16.04
N LEU A 42 18.10 -29.88 -16.22
CA LEU A 42 18.76 -30.75 -17.19
C LEU A 42 18.50 -30.31 -18.64
N ALA A 43 17.26 -30.04 -19.01
CA ALA A 43 16.93 -29.57 -20.36
C ALA A 43 17.61 -28.23 -20.67
N HIS A 44 17.71 -27.34 -19.69
CA HIS A 44 18.41 -26.07 -19.81
C HIS A 44 19.92 -26.27 -20.00
N SER A 45 20.56 -27.14 -19.22
CA SER A 45 21.99 -27.42 -19.38
C SER A 45 22.27 -28.03 -20.75
N GLU A 46 21.54 -29.07 -21.14
CA GLU A 46 21.67 -29.75 -22.44
C GLU A 46 21.54 -28.78 -23.62
N TYR A 47 20.59 -27.84 -23.54
CA TYR A 47 20.40 -26.82 -24.56
C TYR A 47 21.62 -25.89 -24.71
N HIS A 48 22.30 -25.58 -23.61
CA HIS A 48 23.44 -24.66 -23.58
C HIS A 48 24.82 -25.33 -23.65
N GLU A 49 24.92 -26.64 -23.42
CA GLU A 49 26.17 -27.42 -23.56
C GLU A 49 26.89 -27.22 -24.90
N PRO A 50 26.25 -27.23 -26.09
CA PRO A 50 26.98 -27.07 -27.34
C PRO A 50 27.65 -25.69 -27.45
N ALA A 51 26.99 -24.64 -26.94
CA ALA A 51 27.59 -23.31 -26.88
C ALA A 51 28.74 -23.25 -25.87
N ARG A 52 28.60 -23.96 -24.75
CA ARG A 52 29.64 -24.09 -23.72
C ARG A 52 30.89 -24.77 -24.27
N LEU A 53 30.74 -25.89 -24.97
CA LEU A 53 31.85 -26.64 -25.59
C LEU A 53 32.60 -25.80 -26.62
N ARG A 54 31.87 -25.08 -27.49
CA ARG A 54 32.50 -24.17 -28.48
C ARG A 54 33.31 -23.05 -27.82
N ALA A 55 32.84 -22.50 -26.70
CA ALA A 55 33.58 -21.47 -25.97
C ALA A 55 34.89 -22.03 -25.40
N LEU A 56 34.86 -23.26 -24.85
CA LEU A 56 36.04 -23.95 -24.34
C LEU A 56 37.05 -24.26 -25.45
N GLU A 57 36.60 -24.74 -26.62
CA GLU A 57 37.44 -24.94 -27.80
C GLU A 57 38.12 -23.65 -28.26
N GLY A 58 37.41 -22.51 -28.13
CA GLY A 58 37.94 -21.19 -28.44
C GLY A 58 38.90 -20.61 -27.39
N GLY A 59 39.15 -21.30 -26.28
CA GLY A 59 40.02 -20.83 -25.20
C GLY A 59 39.41 -19.76 -24.29
N TYR A 60 38.08 -19.59 -24.30
CA TYR A 60 37.36 -18.63 -23.47
C TYR A 60 36.59 -19.34 -22.34
N GLU A 61 36.45 -18.66 -21.21
CA GLU A 61 35.59 -19.15 -20.13
C GLU A 61 34.11 -19.02 -20.54
N PRO A 62 33.34 -20.12 -20.54
CA PRO A 62 31.94 -20.07 -20.94
C PRO A 62 31.09 -19.35 -19.89
N LYS A 63 30.31 -18.36 -20.32
CA LYS A 63 29.25 -17.78 -19.49
C LYS A 63 28.06 -18.73 -19.46
N THR A 64 27.74 -19.27 -18.29
CA THR A 64 26.50 -20.02 -18.08
C THR A 64 25.32 -19.05 -18.07
N PRO A 65 24.35 -19.18 -18.98
CA PRO A 65 23.14 -18.38 -18.93
C PRO A 65 22.36 -18.72 -17.65
N PRO A 66 21.70 -17.73 -17.02
CA PRO A 66 20.88 -17.99 -15.85
C PRO A 66 19.60 -18.73 -16.26
N LEU A 67 19.09 -19.56 -15.35
CA LEU A 67 17.76 -20.15 -15.43
C LEU A 67 16.69 -19.04 -15.43
N ASP A 68 15.50 -19.33 -15.96
CA ASP A 68 14.38 -18.39 -15.96
C ASP A 68 13.87 -18.19 -14.52
N ALA A 69 14.32 -17.09 -13.90
CA ALA A 69 14.01 -16.74 -12.52
C ALA A 69 12.50 -16.68 -12.26
N HIS A 70 11.71 -16.20 -13.23
CA HIS A 70 10.27 -16.06 -13.06
C HIS A 70 9.57 -17.42 -13.01
N LEU A 71 9.99 -18.39 -13.84
CA LEU A 71 9.40 -19.73 -13.79
C LEU A 71 9.77 -20.48 -12.52
N LEU A 72 11.02 -20.31 -12.05
CA LEU A 72 11.44 -20.87 -10.77
C LEU A 72 10.66 -20.24 -9.61
N ASP A 73 10.42 -18.94 -9.63
CA ASP A 73 9.60 -18.26 -8.62
C ASP A 73 8.14 -18.74 -8.63
N GLN A 74 7.60 -19.10 -9.79
CA GLN A 74 6.28 -19.73 -9.86
C GLN A 74 6.26 -21.13 -9.21
N LEU A 75 7.33 -21.91 -9.36
CA LEU A 75 7.46 -23.21 -8.67
C LEU A 75 7.62 -23.03 -7.16
N THR A 76 8.40 -22.05 -6.70
CA THR A 76 8.56 -21.78 -5.25
C THR A 76 7.24 -21.34 -4.63
N ASN A 77 6.48 -20.47 -5.30
CA ASN A 77 5.15 -20.07 -4.86
C ASN A 77 4.17 -21.26 -4.78
N LEU A 78 4.29 -22.24 -5.67
CA LEU A 78 3.51 -23.49 -5.58
C LEU A 78 3.99 -24.40 -4.44
N ALA A 79 5.28 -24.42 -4.14
CA ALA A 79 5.81 -25.17 -3.00
C ALA A 79 5.26 -24.61 -1.68
N LEU A 80 5.15 -23.29 -1.57
CA LEU A 80 4.66 -22.55 -0.40
C LEU A 80 3.17 -22.18 -0.49
N TYR A 81 2.37 -22.97 -1.21
CA TYR A 81 1.00 -22.60 -1.54
C TYR A 81 0.12 -22.42 -0.29
N GLU A 82 0.16 -23.35 0.67
CA GLU A 82 -0.65 -23.27 1.88
C GLU A 82 -0.29 -22.03 2.70
N GLU A 83 1.01 -21.76 2.84
CA GLU A 83 1.49 -20.61 3.55
C GLU A 83 1.06 -19.33 2.84
N LEU A 84 1.28 -19.18 1.53
CA LEU A 84 0.97 -17.95 0.80
C LEU A 84 -0.54 -17.68 0.61
N THR A 85 -1.37 -18.72 0.69
CA THR A 85 -2.83 -18.60 0.55
C THR A 85 -3.60 -18.52 1.86
N ASP A 86 -2.96 -18.80 3.01
CA ASP A 86 -3.59 -18.62 4.32
C ASP A 86 -4.07 -17.18 4.53
N THR A 87 -5.38 -17.01 4.68
CA THR A 87 -6.04 -15.70 4.82
C THR A 87 -6.29 -15.29 6.27
N ALA A 88 -5.78 -16.03 7.25
CA ALA A 88 -5.92 -15.68 8.66
C ALA A 88 -5.38 -14.27 8.94
N SER A 89 -6.22 -13.40 9.51
CA SER A 89 -5.87 -12.01 9.83
C SER A 89 -4.72 -11.92 10.85
N ASN A 90 -4.70 -12.84 11.82
CA ASN A 90 -3.69 -12.94 12.87
C ASN A 90 -2.49 -13.82 12.47
N LYS A 91 -2.34 -14.20 11.21
CA LYS A 91 -1.21 -15.03 10.73
C LYS A 91 0.15 -14.49 11.16
N ALA A 92 0.32 -13.17 11.07
CA ALA A 92 1.56 -12.47 11.40
C ALA A 92 1.94 -12.54 12.90
N THR A 93 0.98 -12.78 13.79
CA THR A 93 1.21 -12.87 15.25
C THR A 93 1.07 -14.29 15.78
N SER A 94 0.29 -15.13 15.10
CA SER A 94 -0.01 -16.50 15.54
C SER A 94 1.08 -17.51 15.15
N THR A 95 1.87 -17.23 14.12
CA THR A 95 2.93 -18.14 13.65
C THR A 95 4.30 -17.56 14.00
N GLU A 96 5.24 -18.41 14.39
CA GLU A 96 6.59 -17.98 14.78
C GLU A 96 7.35 -17.36 13.60
N TYR A 97 7.19 -17.91 12.40
CA TYR A 97 7.78 -17.43 11.16
C TYR A 97 6.72 -17.26 10.06
N PRO A 98 6.02 -16.12 10.02
CA PRO A 98 4.96 -15.88 9.06
C PRO A 98 5.53 -15.58 7.66
N PHE A 99 5.21 -16.43 6.68
CA PHE A 99 5.44 -16.14 5.26
C PHE A 99 4.25 -15.37 4.70
N LEU A 100 4.49 -14.18 4.13
CA LEU A 100 3.43 -13.36 3.53
C LEU A 100 3.64 -13.30 2.02
N SER A 101 2.56 -13.47 1.26
CA SER A 101 2.58 -13.11 -0.17
C SER A 101 2.66 -11.59 -0.33
N ASP A 102 3.11 -11.12 -1.49
CA ASP A 102 3.21 -9.68 -1.78
C ASP A 102 1.88 -8.95 -1.56
N ILE A 103 0.77 -9.58 -1.93
CA ILE A 103 -0.58 -9.03 -1.72
C ILE A 103 -0.92 -8.96 -0.22
N GLN A 104 -0.55 -9.98 0.56
CA GLN A 104 -0.76 -9.98 2.02
C GLN A 104 0.11 -8.93 2.71
N LEU A 105 1.35 -8.76 2.27
CA LEU A 105 2.25 -7.74 2.77
C LEU A 105 1.75 -6.33 2.42
N ALA A 106 1.27 -6.10 1.21
CA ALA A 106 0.68 -4.84 0.78
C ALA A 106 -0.61 -4.51 1.57
N ARG A 107 -1.48 -5.51 1.81
CA ARG A 107 -2.64 -5.36 2.71
C ARG A 107 -2.21 -4.93 4.10
N ARG A 108 -1.19 -5.59 4.65
CA ARG A 108 -0.67 -5.31 6.00
C ARG A 108 -0.03 -3.92 6.08
N ARG A 109 0.83 -3.53 5.14
CA ARG A 109 1.57 -2.26 5.20
C ARG A 109 0.72 -1.06 4.78
N GLU A 110 -0.05 -1.21 3.72
CA GLU A 110 -0.70 -0.08 3.02
C GLU A 110 -2.23 -0.13 3.11
N GLY A 111 -2.81 -1.22 3.63
CA GLY A 111 -4.25 -1.45 3.52
C GLY A 111 -4.73 -1.67 2.08
N ALA A 112 -3.81 -2.00 1.16
CA ALA A 112 -4.10 -2.18 -0.24
C ALA A 112 -5.12 -3.31 -0.47
N HIS A 113 -5.98 -3.16 -1.48
CA HIS A 113 -7.03 -4.14 -1.84
C HIS A 113 -8.08 -4.44 -0.74
N GLU A 114 -8.11 -3.69 0.35
CA GLU A 114 -9.25 -3.68 1.27
C GLU A 114 -10.25 -2.59 0.91
N ALA A 115 -11.53 -2.84 1.16
CA ALA A 115 -12.56 -1.82 1.00
C ALA A 115 -12.27 -0.65 1.97
N LYS A 116 -12.38 0.59 1.48
CA LYS A 116 -12.28 1.78 2.33
C LYS A 116 -13.43 1.76 3.34
N GLY A 117 -13.11 1.40 4.58
CA GLY A 117 -14.03 1.44 5.72
C GLY A 117 -13.82 2.68 6.59
N LEU A 118 -14.55 2.74 7.70
CA LEU A 118 -14.35 3.76 8.74
C LEU A 118 -12.99 3.64 9.45
N THR A 119 -12.44 2.43 9.53
CA THR A 119 -11.18 2.14 10.22
C THR A 119 -10.03 2.13 9.21
N GLN A 120 -8.93 2.81 9.54
CA GLN A 120 -7.69 2.70 8.79
C GLN A 120 -7.25 1.24 8.73
N LYS A 121 -7.02 0.75 7.52
CA LYS A 121 -6.52 -0.61 7.26
C LYS A 121 -5.03 -0.54 7.00
N GLY A 122 -4.31 -1.53 7.50
CA GLY A 122 -2.86 -1.60 7.44
C GLY A 122 -2.14 -0.94 8.62
N GLU A 123 -0.82 -1.02 8.60
CA GLU A 123 0.08 -0.45 9.59
C GLU A 123 0.03 1.09 9.55
N ALA A 124 0.29 1.72 10.70
CA ALA A 124 0.38 3.17 10.75
C ALA A 124 1.56 3.63 9.88
N PRO A 125 1.34 4.53 8.91
CA PRO A 125 2.42 4.99 8.06
C PRO A 125 3.41 5.78 8.92
N TYR A 126 4.70 5.66 8.60
CA TYR A 126 5.76 6.37 9.32
C TYR A 126 5.54 7.89 9.37
N THR A 127 4.92 8.44 8.32
CA THR A 127 4.53 9.86 8.24
C THR A 127 3.61 10.31 9.37
N ALA A 128 2.78 9.42 9.93
CA ALA A 128 1.91 9.73 11.06
C ALA A 128 2.70 10.01 12.35
N ALA A 129 3.87 9.38 12.50
CA ALA A 129 4.74 9.56 13.66
C ALA A 129 5.86 10.59 13.44
N MET A 130 6.02 11.11 12.22
CA MET A 130 7.14 11.99 11.85
C MET A 130 7.26 13.25 12.71
N ASN A 131 6.14 13.78 13.20
CA ASN A 131 6.12 14.98 14.04
C ASN A 131 6.20 14.66 15.54
N ILE A 132 6.15 13.38 15.93
CA ILE A 132 6.19 12.97 17.31
C ILE A 132 7.67 12.77 17.70
N GLY A 133 8.17 13.58 18.62
CA GLY A 133 9.52 13.42 19.14
C GLY A 133 9.66 12.22 20.06
N MET A 134 10.89 11.85 20.41
CA MET A 134 11.19 10.74 21.33
C MET A 134 10.52 10.91 22.71
N ASP A 135 10.28 12.16 23.12
CA ASP A 135 9.57 12.54 24.35
C ASP A 135 8.05 12.27 24.29
N GLY A 136 7.54 11.75 23.16
CA GLY A 136 6.11 11.52 22.92
C GLY A 136 5.31 12.79 22.61
N ARG A 137 5.98 13.95 22.50
CA ARG A 137 5.34 15.25 22.19
C ARG A 137 5.18 15.43 20.68
N ASP A 138 4.04 15.97 20.27
CA ASP A 138 3.79 16.37 18.88
C ASP A 138 4.35 17.78 18.61
N TYR A 139 5.26 17.87 17.65
CA TYR A 139 5.90 19.10 17.17
C TYR A 139 5.25 19.62 15.87
N SER A 140 4.06 19.14 15.53
CA SER A 140 3.29 19.67 14.40
C SER A 140 2.96 21.16 14.61
N VAL A 141 3.01 21.93 13.51
CA VAL A 141 2.64 23.35 13.56
C VAL A 141 1.19 23.45 14.06
N PRO A 142 0.91 24.19 15.15
CA PRO A 142 -0.42 24.27 15.72
C PRO A 142 -1.38 24.91 14.72
N LYS A 143 -2.24 24.09 14.11
CA LYS A 143 -3.30 24.54 13.20
C LYS A 143 -4.60 24.63 13.95
N ARG A 144 -5.31 25.75 13.79
CA ARG A 144 -6.68 25.89 14.29
C ARG A 144 -7.57 24.84 13.62
N ARG A 145 -8.37 24.13 14.42
CA ARG A 145 -9.41 23.22 13.92
C ARG A 145 -10.33 23.99 12.95
N LYS A 146 -10.69 23.36 11.82
CA LYS A 146 -11.76 23.88 10.97
C LYS A 146 -13.06 23.87 11.77
N ARG A 147 -13.78 25.00 11.76
CA ARG A 147 -15.08 25.08 12.39
C ARG A 147 -16.05 24.10 11.72
N SER A 148 -17.00 23.58 12.49
CA SER A 148 -18.07 22.77 11.92
C SER A 148 -19.06 23.66 11.18
N ALA A 149 -19.85 23.09 10.27
CA ALA A 149 -20.90 23.84 9.58
C ALA A 149 -21.89 24.51 10.56
N TYR A 150 -22.16 23.85 11.69
CA TYR A 150 -23.00 24.41 12.75
C TYR A 150 -22.36 25.64 13.43
N GLU A 151 -21.07 25.57 13.75
CA GLU A 151 -20.34 26.67 14.38
C GLU A 151 -20.25 27.89 13.46
N ASP A 152 -20.03 27.68 12.15
CA ASP A 152 -20.03 28.76 11.18
C ASP A 152 -21.42 29.38 11.02
N ALA A 153 -22.49 28.58 10.99
CA ALA A 153 -23.87 29.08 10.94
C ALA A 153 -24.23 29.93 12.18
N LEU A 154 -23.85 29.48 13.38
CA LEU A 154 -24.06 30.24 14.63
C LEU A 154 -23.30 31.57 14.60
N ARG A 155 -22.06 31.57 14.09
CA ARG A 155 -21.27 32.79 13.96
C ARG A 155 -21.90 33.75 12.96
N ASP A 156 -22.32 33.27 11.81
CA ASP A 156 -22.89 34.10 10.75
C ASP A 156 -24.23 34.71 11.20
N ALA A 157 -25.06 33.96 11.93
CA ALA A 157 -26.27 34.50 12.58
C ALA A 157 -25.94 35.67 13.53
N ASN A 158 -24.91 35.51 14.37
CA ASN A 158 -24.45 36.56 15.30
C ASN A 158 -23.75 37.74 14.59
N VAL A 159 -23.19 37.53 13.40
CA VAL A 159 -22.57 38.61 12.59
C VAL A 159 -23.64 39.47 11.94
N HIS A 160 -24.74 38.89 11.46
CA HIS A 160 -25.83 39.64 10.83
C HIS A 160 -26.54 40.57 11.83
N SER A 161 -26.80 40.10 13.06
CA SER A 161 -27.39 40.93 14.12
C SER A 161 -26.51 42.14 14.45
N ARG A 162 -25.20 41.93 14.65
CA ARG A 162 -24.24 42.99 14.93
C ARG A 162 -24.06 43.96 13.77
N ASN A 163 -24.08 43.49 12.53
CA ASN A 163 -24.00 44.36 11.35
C ASN A 163 -25.26 45.24 11.23
N LYS A 164 -26.44 44.70 11.57
CA LYS A 164 -27.68 45.48 11.63
C LYS A 164 -27.61 46.58 12.68
N GLU A 165 -27.14 46.27 13.89
CA GLU A 165 -26.95 47.27 14.96
C GLU A 165 -25.94 48.36 14.56
N ARG A 166 -24.81 47.98 13.93
CA ARG A 166 -23.83 48.95 13.42
C ARG A 166 -24.43 49.88 12.38
N LYS A 167 -25.22 49.33 11.45
CA LYS A 167 -25.91 50.11 10.43
C LYS A 167 -26.89 51.10 11.08
N GLN A 168 -27.67 50.68 12.07
CA GLN A 168 -28.60 51.57 12.78
C GLN A 168 -27.88 52.72 13.48
N LYS A 169 -26.77 52.45 14.19
CA LYS A 169 -25.96 53.51 14.83
C LYS A 169 -25.36 54.47 13.81
N TYR A 170 -24.90 53.96 12.68
CA TYR A 170 -24.37 54.78 11.59
C TYR A 170 -25.46 55.66 10.96
N ASP A 171 -26.63 55.10 10.70
CA ASP A 171 -27.78 55.81 10.13
C ASP A 171 -28.28 56.91 11.09
N GLU A 172 -28.33 56.62 12.40
CA GLU A 172 -28.67 57.59 13.44
C GLU A 172 -27.64 58.73 13.49
N PHE A 173 -26.35 58.41 13.50
CA PHE A 173 -25.28 59.41 13.49
C PHE A 173 -25.31 60.29 12.23
N THR A 174 -25.58 59.70 11.07
CA THR A 174 -25.59 60.41 9.77
C THR A 174 -26.87 61.22 9.55
N ARG A 175 -27.94 60.94 10.31
CA ARG A 175 -29.18 61.72 10.28
C ARG A 175 -28.90 63.14 10.74
N ARG A 176 -29.64 64.13 10.21
CA ARG A 176 -29.49 65.55 10.62
C ARG A 176 -29.72 65.67 12.13
N GLN A 177 -28.63 65.91 12.86
CA GLN A 177 -28.66 66.12 14.30
C GLN A 177 -29.03 67.59 14.61
N PRO A 178 -29.79 67.86 15.68
CA PRO A 178 -30.07 69.23 16.10
C PRO A 178 -28.77 69.91 16.55
N VAL A 179 -28.57 71.16 16.14
CA VAL A 179 -27.45 71.96 16.64
C VAL A 179 -27.75 72.34 18.08
N ILE A 180 -26.95 71.81 19.01
CA ILE A 180 -27.04 72.17 20.43
C ILE A 180 -26.36 73.53 20.60
N THR A 181 -27.17 74.58 20.78
CA THR A 181 -26.67 75.92 21.08
C THR A 181 -26.69 76.14 22.58
N TYR A 182 -25.51 76.35 23.18
CA TYR A 182 -25.40 76.76 24.57
C TYR A 182 -25.43 78.29 24.63
N LYS A 183 -26.26 78.86 25.51
CA LYS A 183 -26.20 80.28 25.83
C LYS A 183 -25.03 80.49 26.79
N MET A 184 -24.15 81.43 26.46
CA MET A 184 -22.97 81.78 27.27
C MET A 184 -23.32 82.35 28.66
N SER A 185 -24.61 82.57 28.96
CA SER A 185 -25.13 83.01 30.26
C SER A 185 -25.34 81.88 31.27
N ASP A 186 -25.34 80.62 30.83
CA ASP A 186 -25.73 79.46 31.63
C ASP A 186 -24.53 78.53 31.94
N LEU A 187 -23.29 79.04 31.81
CA LEU A 187 -22.04 78.43 32.28
C LEU A 187 -21.56 79.11 33.57
#